data_AF-A0A1F0Q6C2-F1
#
_entry.id   AF-A0A1F0Q6C2-F1
#
_cell.length_a   1.000
_cell.length_b   1.000
_cell.length_c   1.000
_cell.angle_alpha   90.00
_cell.angle_beta   90.00
_cell.angle_gamma   90.00
#
_symmetry.space_group_name_H-M   'P 1'
#
loop_
_entity.id
_entity.type
_entity.pdbx_description
1 polymer ?
#
loop_
_entity_poly.entity_id
_entity_poly.type
_entity_poly.pdbx_seq_one_letter_code
_entity_poly.pdbx_strand_id
1 'polypeptide(L)'
;MKQRLEFGMGVCQSLEHRPGEDGHNLWESRRPLETDNEMSIRHIKAKLECYRCPLLEDCEEMVCFFEERNQPVDGIVAGRYSTVIRRRAGEKHIAACKACGQLLAPQYDIGTSRHAEFKRHQGEQLCFDCYPKFSRKARKTRR
;
A
#
# COMPACT_ATOMS: atom_id res chain seq x y z
N MET A 1 26.41 -12.93 15.91
CA MET A 1 25.46 -11.84 16.25
C MET A 1 24.98 -11.22 14.95
N LYS A 2 23.69 -11.35 14.61
CA LYS A 2 23.12 -10.80 13.38
C LYS A 2 23.16 -9.27 13.46
N GLN A 3 23.76 -8.62 12.45
CA GLN A 3 23.66 -7.17 12.26
C GLN A 3 22.20 -6.76 12.39
N ARG A 4 21.90 -5.94 13.39
CA ARG A 4 20.67 -5.14 13.38
C ARG A 4 20.83 -4.21 12.19
N LEU A 5 20.17 -4.51 11.07
CA LEU A 5 19.97 -3.55 10.00
C LEU A 5 19.46 -2.27 10.68
N GLU A 6 20.24 -1.21 10.60
CA GLU A 6 19.80 0.14 10.97
C GLU A 6 18.75 0.54 9.92
N PHE A 7 17.54 -0.01 10.05
CA PHE A 7 16.40 0.50 9.33
C PHE A 7 16.24 1.95 9.79
N GLY A 8 16.46 2.90 8.87
CA GLY A 8 16.25 4.31 9.16
C GLY A 8 14.86 4.55 9.75
N MET A 9 14.69 5.61 10.54
CA MET A 9 13.38 5.90 11.14
C MET A 9 12.37 6.29 10.05
N GLY A 10 11.20 5.65 10.04
CA GLY A 10 10.11 6.04 9.14
C GLY A 10 9.51 7.39 9.52
N VAL A 11 9.02 8.17 8.56
CA VAL A 11 8.37 9.47 8.84
C VAL A 11 7.20 9.31 9.82
N CYS A 12 6.44 8.22 9.74
CA CYS A 12 5.36 7.91 10.66
C CYS A 12 5.80 7.63 12.11
N GLN A 13 7.10 7.43 12.35
CA GLN A 13 7.69 7.18 13.66
C GLN A 13 8.29 8.46 14.28
N SER A 14 8.29 9.59 13.56
CA SER A 14 8.84 10.85 14.09
C SER A 14 7.95 11.42 15.20
N LEU A 15 8.54 12.26 16.06
CA LEU A 15 7.83 12.88 17.18
C LEU A 15 6.63 13.72 16.72
N GLU A 16 6.75 14.39 15.58
CA GLU A 16 5.70 15.22 14.97
C GLU A 16 4.47 14.42 14.52
N HIS A 17 4.63 13.11 14.36
CA HIS A 17 3.62 12.20 13.81
C HIS A 17 3.06 11.21 14.83
N ARG A 18 3.36 11.43 16.12
CA ARG A 18 2.79 10.63 17.19
C ARG A 18 1.26 10.67 17.15
N PRO A 19 0.60 9.56 17.52
CA PRO A 19 -0.85 9.58 17.70
C PRO A 19 -1.29 10.68 18.66
N GLY A 20 -2.42 11.33 18.36
CA GLY A 20 -3.03 12.32 19.24
C GLY A 20 -3.67 11.68 20.47
N GLU A 21 -4.42 12.48 21.25
CA GLU A 21 -5.16 11.99 22.42
C GLU A 21 -6.19 10.90 22.08
N ASP A 22 -6.67 10.90 20.84
CA ASP A 22 -7.57 9.89 20.28
C ASP A 22 -6.86 8.58 19.91
N GLY A 23 -5.53 8.50 20.06
CA GLY A 23 -4.73 7.33 19.68
C GLY A 23 -4.57 7.15 18.17
N HIS A 24 -4.97 8.13 17.35
CA HIS A 24 -4.87 8.06 15.90
C HIS A 24 -3.87 9.07 15.33
N ASN A 25 -3.09 8.65 14.33
CA ASN A 25 -2.25 9.54 13.53
C ASN A 25 -2.81 9.69 12.10
N LEU A 26 -2.00 10.19 11.17
CA LEU A 26 -2.40 10.38 9.78
C LEU A 26 -2.64 9.07 9.03
N TRP A 27 -1.91 8.00 9.36
CA TRP A 27 -1.88 6.73 8.65
C TRP A 27 -2.93 5.74 9.13
N GLU A 28 -3.41 5.87 10.37
CA GLU A 28 -4.43 4.98 10.94
C GLU A 28 -5.74 4.99 10.14
N SER A 29 -6.53 3.93 10.26
CA SER A 29 -7.82 3.81 9.61
C SER A 29 -8.87 4.79 10.14
N ARG A 30 -10.14 4.58 9.77
CA ARG A 30 -11.23 5.50 10.09
C ARG A 30 -11.38 5.68 11.60
N ARG A 31 -11.46 6.93 12.06
CA ARG A 31 -11.75 7.25 13.45
C ARG A 31 -13.24 7.09 13.76
N PRO A 32 -13.64 6.95 15.04
CA PRO A 32 -15.05 7.00 15.41
C PRO A 32 -15.71 8.30 14.88
N LEU A 33 -16.85 8.16 14.21
CA LEU A 33 -17.65 9.27 13.64
C LEU A 33 -17.00 10.04 12.48
N GLU A 34 -15.79 9.69 12.04
CA GLU A 34 -15.13 10.34 10.90
C GLU A 34 -15.83 9.98 9.59
N THR A 35 -16.14 11.00 8.81
CA THR A 35 -16.75 10.83 7.50
C THR A 35 -15.74 10.33 6.46
N ASP A 36 -16.24 9.72 5.39
CA ASP A 36 -15.42 9.28 4.26
C ASP A 36 -14.57 10.41 3.67
N ASN A 37 -15.12 11.63 3.63
CA ASN A 37 -14.43 12.80 3.11
C ASN A 37 -13.29 13.26 4.04
N GLU A 38 -13.52 13.34 5.35
CA GLU A 38 -12.50 13.71 6.33
C GLU A 38 -11.34 12.70 6.33
N MET A 39 -11.67 11.41 6.34
CA MET A 39 -10.69 10.33 6.24
C MET A 39 -9.89 10.43 4.93
N SER A 40 -10.55 10.70 3.80
CA SER A 40 -9.90 10.87 2.50
C SER A 40 -8.90 12.02 2.51
N ILE A 41 -9.29 13.19 3.04
CA ILE A 41 -8.41 14.37 3.17
C ILE A 41 -7.20 14.05 4.06
N ARG A 42 -7.41 13.40 5.20
CA ARG A 42 -6.33 12.97 6.10
C ARG A 42 -5.38 11.99 5.42
N HIS A 43 -5.91 10.99 4.72
CA HIS A 43 -5.11 9.99 4.01
C HIS A 43 -4.38 10.57 2.79
N ILE A 44 -4.87 11.64 2.17
CA ILE A 44 -4.07 12.37 1.16
C ILE A 44 -2.78 12.90 1.79
N LYS A 45 -2.85 13.49 2.99
CA LYS A 45 -1.66 13.95 3.72
C LYS A 45 -0.72 12.79 4.05
N ALA A 46 -1.25 11.70 4.62
CA ALA A 46 -0.47 10.49 4.94
C ALA A 46 0.27 9.92 3.72
N LYS A 47 -0.40 9.90 2.55
CA LYS A 47 0.21 9.44 1.30
C LYS A 47 1.37 10.33 0.86
N LEU A 48 1.20 11.66 0.96
CA LEU A 48 2.25 12.62 0.64
C LEU A 48 3.47 12.47 1.56
N GLU A 49 3.25 12.27 2.86
CA GLU A 49 4.34 12.00 3.81
C GLU A 49 5.07 10.68 3.51
N CYS A 50 4.33 9.61 3.18
CA CYS A 50 4.95 8.36 2.73
C CYS A 50 5.85 8.58 1.51
N TYR A 51 5.46 9.41 0.54
CA TYR A 51 6.28 9.66 -0.66
C TYR A 51 7.62 10.34 -0.37
N ARG A 52 7.75 10.99 0.79
CA ARG A 52 8.98 11.62 1.28
C ARG A 52 9.79 10.71 2.21
N CYS A 53 9.21 9.59 2.64
CA CYS A 53 9.82 8.69 3.61
C CYS A 53 11.01 7.92 3.00
N PRO A 54 12.17 7.85 3.69
CA PRO A 54 13.31 7.06 3.22
C PRO A 54 12.98 5.56 3.13
N LEU A 55 12.09 5.06 3.99
CA LEU A 55 11.66 3.66 4.02
C LEU A 55 10.53 3.31 3.03
N LEU A 56 10.20 4.20 2.08
CA LEU A 56 9.04 3.98 1.19
C LEU A 56 9.10 2.64 0.45
N GLU A 57 10.28 2.21 0.01
CA GLU A 57 10.46 0.94 -0.71
C GLU A 57 10.31 -0.26 0.23
N ASP A 58 10.95 -0.23 1.41
CA ASP A 58 10.82 -1.29 2.41
C ASP A 58 9.37 -1.45 2.88
N CYS A 59 8.65 -0.33 3.06
CA CYS A 59 7.23 -0.35 3.38
C CYS A 59 6.39 -0.97 2.26
N GLU A 60 6.75 -0.75 0.98
CA GLU A 60 6.03 -1.35 -0.14
C GLU A 60 6.27 -2.86 -0.19
N GLU A 61 7.51 -3.32 0.03
CA GLU A 61 7.83 -4.76 0.12
C GLU A 61 7.07 -5.44 1.25
N MET A 62 7.01 -4.81 2.43
CA MET A 62 6.21 -5.29 3.55
C MET A 62 4.73 -5.41 3.19
N VAL A 63 4.13 -4.39 2.55
CA VAL A 63 2.71 -4.45 2.17
C VAL A 63 2.47 -5.58 1.18
N CYS A 64 3.30 -5.73 0.14
CA CYS A 64 3.17 -6.83 -0.81
C CYS A 64 3.27 -8.20 -0.11
N PHE A 65 4.20 -8.37 0.84
CA PHE A 65 4.34 -9.60 1.62
C PHE A 65 3.04 -10.00 2.35
N PHE A 66 2.32 -9.03 2.94
CA PHE A 66 1.02 -9.26 3.57
C PHE A 66 -0.07 -9.53 2.52
N GLU A 67 -0.09 -8.79 1.43
CA GLU A 67 -1.07 -8.94 0.35
C GLU A 67 -1.00 -10.32 -0.33
N GLU A 68 0.21 -10.87 -0.53
CA GLU A 68 0.44 -12.24 -1.01
C GLU A 68 -0.14 -13.32 -0.08
N ARG A 69 -0.32 -13.01 1.21
CA ARG A 69 -0.89 -13.92 2.23
C ARG A 69 -2.38 -13.70 2.44
N ASN A 70 -3.01 -12.89 1.59
CA ASN A 70 -4.39 -12.44 1.77
C ASN A 70 -4.59 -11.73 3.13
N GLN A 71 -3.55 -11.07 3.63
CA GLN A 71 -3.58 -10.34 4.89
C GLN A 71 -3.65 -8.83 4.60
N PRO A 72 -4.72 -8.15 5.01
CA PRO A 72 -4.87 -6.72 4.80
C PRO A 72 -4.08 -5.93 5.84
N VAL A 73 -3.27 -4.98 5.37
CA VAL A 73 -2.67 -3.92 6.20
C VAL A 73 -3.67 -2.78 6.33
N ASP A 74 -3.97 -2.39 7.57
CA ASP A 74 -4.93 -1.32 7.85
C ASP A 74 -4.33 0.06 7.62
N GLY A 75 -5.16 1.02 7.24
CA GLY A 75 -4.73 2.41 7.01
C GLY A 75 -3.87 2.62 5.75
N ILE A 76 -3.00 3.63 5.81
CA ILE A 76 -2.05 3.99 4.73
C ILE A 76 -0.67 3.44 5.05
N VAL A 77 -0.11 2.66 4.14
CA VAL A 77 1.28 2.23 4.19
C VAL A 77 1.87 2.34 2.78
N ALA A 78 3.14 2.74 2.69
CA ALA A 78 3.81 3.00 1.42
C ALA A 78 3.01 3.93 0.48
N GLY A 79 2.30 4.91 1.04
CA GLY A 79 1.53 5.88 0.27
C GLY A 79 0.33 5.30 -0.49
N ARG A 80 -0.20 4.15 -0.06
CA ARG A 80 -1.40 3.54 -0.62
C ARG A 80 -2.18 2.75 0.43
N TYR A 81 -3.39 2.34 0.07
CA TYR A 81 -4.12 1.32 0.81
C TYR A 81 -3.60 -0.07 0.42
N SER A 82 -3.79 -1.04 1.32
CA SER A 82 -3.77 -2.45 0.95
C SER A 82 -4.83 -2.71 -0.14
N THR A 83 -4.46 -3.47 -1.16
CA THR A 83 -5.39 -3.93 -2.20
C THR A 83 -6.16 -5.17 -1.78
N VAL A 84 -5.73 -5.85 -0.71
CA VAL A 84 -6.57 -6.84 -0.02
C VAL A 84 -7.63 -6.08 0.76
N ILE A 85 -8.90 -6.28 0.40
CA ILE A 85 -10.03 -5.64 1.06
C ILE A 85 -10.56 -6.53 2.18
N ARG A 86 -10.69 -5.97 3.40
CA ARG A 86 -11.52 -6.54 4.48
C ARG A 86 -13.00 -6.37 4.13
N ARG A 87 -13.55 -7.15 3.20
CA ARG A 87 -15.01 -7.17 2.95
C ARG A 87 -15.58 -8.56 3.10
N ARG A 88 -16.89 -8.60 3.38
CA ARG A 88 -17.70 -9.80 3.59
C ARG A 88 -17.41 -10.83 2.51
N ALA A 89 -17.36 -12.11 2.90
CA ALA A 89 -17.13 -13.23 2.02
C ALA A 89 -17.95 -13.09 0.72
N GLY A 90 -17.29 -12.91 -0.42
CA GLY A 90 -17.94 -12.88 -1.75
C GLY A 90 -17.62 -11.68 -2.64
N GLU A 91 -17.20 -10.52 -2.11
CA GLU A 91 -16.85 -9.36 -2.93
C GLU A 91 -15.35 -9.37 -3.31
N LYS A 92 -15.04 -9.82 -4.54
CA LYS A 92 -13.69 -9.74 -5.09
C LYS A 92 -13.42 -8.32 -5.59
N HIS A 93 -12.58 -7.57 -4.89
CA HIS A 93 -12.09 -6.31 -5.44
C HIS A 93 -10.94 -6.57 -6.41
N ILE A 94 -11.20 -6.29 -7.67
CA ILE A 94 -10.22 -6.33 -8.74
C ILE A 94 -9.72 -4.89 -8.90
N ALA A 95 -8.49 -4.62 -8.47
CA ALA A 95 -7.89 -3.30 -8.67
C ALA A 95 -7.50 -3.14 -10.14
N ALA A 96 -7.70 -1.95 -10.74
CA ALA A 96 -7.15 -1.66 -12.06
C ALA A 96 -5.68 -1.21 -11.94
N CYS A 97 -4.84 -1.64 -12.89
CA CYS A 97 -3.47 -1.16 -13.04
C CYS A 97 -3.47 0.35 -13.25
N LYS A 98 -2.72 1.09 -12.42
CA LYS A 98 -2.64 2.56 -12.52
C LYS A 98 -2.01 3.07 -13.83
N ALA A 99 -1.30 2.22 -14.56
CA ALA A 99 -0.63 2.61 -15.80
C ALA A 99 -1.43 2.21 -17.06
N CYS A 100 -1.88 0.97 -17.16
CA CYS A 100 -2.57 0.47 -18.36
C CYS A 100 -4.08 0.27 -18.21
N GLY A 101 -4.64 0.52 -17.02
CA GLY A 101 -6.08 0.38 -16.74
C GLY A 101 -6.60 -1.05 -16.65
N GLN A 102 -5.78 -2.06 -17.01
CA GLN A 102 -6.20 -3.46 -16.99
C GLN A 102 -6.42 -3.96 -15.56
N LEU A 103 -7.41 -4.83 -15.42
CA LEU A 103 -7.77 -5.47 -14.16
C LEU A 103 -6.63 -6.34 -13.63
N LEU A 104 -6.38 -6.26 -12.32
CA LEU A 104 -5.32 -6.97 -11.63
C LEU A 104 -5.85 -8.13 -10.80
N ALA A 105 -5.23 -9.30 -10.93
CA ALA A 105 -5.46 -10.41 -10.02
C ALA A 105 -5.02 -10.00 -8.60
N PRO A 106 -5.76 -10.39 -7.55
CA PRO A 106 -5.28 -10.24 -6.18
C PRO A 106 -3.90 -10.92 -6.00
N GLN A 107 -3.00 -10.31 -5.23
CA GLN A 107 -1.64 -10.86 -5.07
C GLN A 107 -1.61 -12.23 -4.38
N TYR A 108 -2.58 -12.55 -3.53
CA TYR A 108 -2.66 -13.88 -2.91
C TYR A 108 -3.13 -14.99 -3.86
N ASP A 109 -3.69 -14.64 -5.02
CA ASP A 109 -4.30 -15.59 -5.97
C ASP A 109 -3.45 -15.78 -7.23
N ILE A 110 -2.14 -15.51 -7.12
CA ILE A 110 -1.19 -15.67 -8.23
C ILE A 110 -1.09 -17.15 -8.59
N GLY A 111 -1.55 -17.52 -9.79
CA GLY A 111 -1.37 -18.86 -10.35
C GLY A 111 -2.61 -19.76 -10.32
N THR A 112 -3.76 -19.28 -9.86
CA THR A 112 -5.01 -20.00 -10.07
C THR A 112 -5.64 -19.63 -11.41
N SER A 113 -6.28 -20.61 -12.07
CA SER A 113 -7.00 -20.40 -13.33
C SER A 113 -8.22 -19.48 -13.21
N ARG A 114 -8.62 -19.13 -11.98
CA ARG A 114 -9.82 -18.34 -11.67
C ARG A 114 -9.70 -16.87 -12.09
N HIS A 115 -8.51 -16.41 -12.44
CA HIS A 115 -8.20 -15.02 -12.76
C HIS A 115 -7.29 -14.89 -13.98
N ALA A 116 -7.39 -15.84 -14.93
CA ALA A 116 -6.57 -15.85 -16.15
C ALA A 116 -6.77 -14.60 -17.02
N GLU A 117 -7.95 -13.99 -16.97
CA GLU A 117 -8.28 -12.74 -17.66
C GLU A 117 -7.66 -11.49 -16.99
N PHE A 118 -7.16 -11.60 -15.77
CA PHE A 118 -6.53 -10.47 -15.05
C PHE A 118 -5.02 -10.49 -15.17
N LYS A 119 -4.44 -9.30 -15.21
CA LYS A 119 -2.98 -9.14 -15.18
C LYS A 119 -2.46 -9.44 -13.77
N ARG A 120 -1.30 -10.09 -13.69
CA ARG A 120 -0.61 -10.33 -12.43
C ARG A 120 -0.24 -9.00 -11.75
N HIS A 121 -0.67 -8.80 -10.51
CA HIS A 121 -0.30 -7.65 -9.67
C HIS A 121 1.12 -7.84 -9.11
N GLN A 122 1.94 -6.78 -9.16
CA GLN A 122 3.35 -6.80 -8.74
C GLN A 122 3.69 -5.82 -7.59
N GLY A 123 2.69 -5.09 -7.06
CA GLY A 123 2.89 -3.98 -6.11
C GLY A 123 2.55 -2.61 -6.71
N GLU A 124 2.44 -1.59 -5.87
CA GLU A 124 2.06 -0.20 -6.21
C GLU A 124 0.74 -0.03 -7.01
N GLN A 125 -0.09 -1.08 -7.04
CA GLN A 125 -1.24 -1.21 -7.94
C GLN A 125 -0.84 -1.15 -9.44
N LEU A 126 0.28 -1.79 -9.78
CA LEU A 126 0.79 -1.96 -11.14
C LEU A 126 0.82 -3.45 -11.51
N CYS A 127 0.55 -3.74 -12.78
CA CYS A 127 0.74 -5.09 -13.30
C CYS A 127 2.23 -5.42 -13.50
N PHE A 128 2.52 -6.71 -13.62
CA PHE A 128 3.85 -7.25 -13.94
C PHE A 128 4.54 -6.53 -15.12
N ASP A 129 3.79 -6.21 -16.19
CA ASP A 129 4.35 -5.54 -17.38
C ASP A 129 4.66 -4.05 -17.16
N CYS A 130 3.85 -3.39 -16.32
CA CYS A 130 3.96 -1.95 -16.05
C CYS A 130 4.93 -1.64 -14.90
N TYR A 131 5.07 -2.54 -13.94
CA TYR A 131 5.88 -2.32 -12.75
C TYR A 131 7.35 -1.97 -13.06
N PRO A 132 8.06 -2.67 -13.96
CA PRO A 132 9.45 -2.32 -14.31
C PRO A 132 9.62 -0.94 -14.97
N LYS A 133 8.54 -0.34 -15.47
CA LYS A 133 8.56 0.94 -16.21
C LYS A 133 8.05 2.12 -15.38
N PHE A 134 7.06 1.87 -14.52
CA PHE A 134 6.28 2.91 -13.85
C PHE A 134 6.32 2.84 -12.32
N SER A 135 6.92 1.79 -11.73
CA SER A 135 7.13 1.73 -10.28
C SER A 135 7.95 2.92 -9.80
N ARG A 136 7.83 3.26 -8.52
CA ARG A 136 8.65 4.31 -7.89
C ARG A 136 10.14 4.04 -8.09
N LYS A 137 10.56 2.78 -7.92
CA LYS A 137 11.94 2.34 -8.15
C LYS A 137 12.40 2.64 -9.59
N ALA A 138 11.59 2.28 -10.58
CA ALA A 138 11.88 2.56 -11.99
C ALA A 138 11.87 4.06 -12.34
N ARG A 139 11.15 4.90 -11.60
CA ARG A 139 11.18 6.37 -11.78
C ARG A 139 12.43 7.01 -11.18
N LYS A 140 12.96 6.49 -10.08
CA LYS A 140 14.21 7.01 -9.46
C LYS A 140 15.41 6.79 -10.37
N THR A 141 15.49 5.67 -11.07
CA THR A 141 16.61 5.35 -11.97
C THR A 141 16.62 6.15 -13.27
N ARG A 142 15.56 6.91 -13.57
CA ARG A 142 15.44 7.77 -14.76
C ARG A 142 15.73 9.25 -14.48
N ARG A 143 15.96 9.62 -13.23
CA ARG A 143 16.38 10.96 -12.82
C ARG A 143 17.88 10.98 -12.61
#